data_AF-X1MZM5-F1
#
_entry.id   AF-X1MZM5-F1
#
_cell.length_a   1.000
_cell.length_b   1.000
_cell.length_c   1.000
_cell.angle_alpha   90.00
_cell.angle_beta   90.00
_cell.angle_gamma   90.00
#
_symmetry.space_group_name_H-M   'P 1'
#
loop_
_entity.id
_entity.type
_entity.pdbx_description
1 polymer ?
#
loop_
_entity_poly.entity_id
_entity_poly.type
_entity_poly.pdbx_seq_one_letter_code
_entity_poly.pdbx_strand_id
1 'polypeptide(L)'
;RLDLLNKFGGVVPEIAARRHTELIGYVIEEAVASAGKTLADVEAIAVTSKQGLIGCLLVGVAAAKSLSYSLRVPLIGLHHIEGHIFAKVLIALPRSSK
;
A
#
# COMPACT_ATOMS: atom_id res chain seq x y z
N ARG A 1 -8.40 -18.58 9.14
CA ARG A 1 -7.85 -18.35 7.76
C ARG A 1 -6.45 -17.70 7.77
N LEU A 2 -5.99 -17.11 8.88
CA LEU A 2 -4.63 -16.56 9.08
C LEU A 2 -3.56 -17.61 9.48
N ASP A 3 -3.91 -18.89 9.67
CA ASP A 3 -3.00 -19.94 10.19
C ASP A 3 -1.99 -20.54 9.20
N LEU A 4 -1.92 -20.07 7.95
CA LEU A 4 -1.00 -20.66 6.97
C LEU A 4 0.47 -20.31 7.26
N LEU A 5 0.76 -19.15 7.85
CA LEU A 5 2.12 -18.69 8.10
C LEU A 5 2.79 -19.39 9.31
N ASN A 6 1.99 -19.78 10.32
CA ASN A 6 2.51 -20.48 11.51
C ASN A 6 3.06 -21.88 11.21
N LYS A 7 2.67 -22.50 10.09
CA LYS A 7 3.18 -23.83 9.70
C LYS A 7 4.59 -23.81 9.11
N PHE A 8 5.05 -22.66 8.59
CA PHE A 8 6.31 -22.58 7.85
C PHE A 8 7.42 -21.83 8.60
N GLY A 9 7.15 -21.32 9.81
CA GLY A 9 8.15 -20.63 10.63
C GLY A 9 8.65 -19.30 10.03
N GLY A 10 7.96 -18.75 9.03
CA GLY A 10 8.38 -17.55 8.31
C GLY A 10 7.44 -17.18 7.18
N VAL A 11 7.76 -16.08 6.47
CA VAL A 11 6.98 -15.62 5.33
C VAL A 11 7.27 -16.50 4.11
N VAL A 12 6.25 -17.15 3.59
CA VAL A 12 6.32 -17.85 2.29
C VAL A 12 6.03 -16.84 1.17
N PRO A 13 7.01 -16.49 0.31
CA PRO A 13 6.85 -15.38 -0.63
C PRO A 13 5.68 -15.49 -1.60
N GLU A 14 5.42 -16.71 -2.09
CA GLU A 14 4.33 -16.97 -3.04
C GLU A 14 2.94 -16.80 -2.37
N ILE A 15 2.76 -17.37 -1.17
CA ILE A 15 1.53 -17.20 -0.39
C ILE A 15 1.32 -15.73 -0.04
N ALA A 16 2.37 -15.03 0.37
CA ALA A 16 2.29 -13.59 0.67
C ALA A 16 1.83 -12.80 -0.56
N ALA A 17 2.46 -13.00 -1.72
CA ALA A 17 2.08 -12.31 -2.96
C ALA A 17 0.62 -12.60 -3.36
N ARG A 18 0.16 -13.85 -3.26
CA ARG A 18 -1.26 -14.19 -3.51
C ARG A 18 -2.21 -13.44 -2.58
N ARG A 19 -1.88 -13.37 -1.28
CA ARG A 19 -2.69 -12.62 -0.31
C ARG A 19 -2.76 -11.14 -0.64
N HIS A 20 -1.65 -10.54 -1.09
CA HIS A 20 -1.68 -9.16 -1.60
C HIS A 20 -2.65 -9.02 -2.78
N THR A 21 -2.62 -9.93 -3.76
CA THR A 21 -3.54 -9.87 -4.91
C THR A 21 -5.01 -10.01 -4.49
N GLU A 22 -5.30 -10.93 -3.56
CA GLU A 22 -6.66 -11.18 -3.06
C GLU A 22 -7.22 -9.98 -2.28
N LEU A 23 -6.37 -9.24 -1.57
CA LEU A 23 -6.81 -8.26 -0.57
C LEU A 23 -6.61 -6.80 -0.99
N ILE A 24 -5.75 -6.50 -1.96
CA ILE A 24 -5.35 -5.12 -2.27
C ILE A 24 -6.54 -4.21 -2.61
N GLY A 25 -7.51 -4.70 -3.39
CA GLY A 25 -8.72 -3.94 -3.71
C GLY A 25 -9.55 -3.60 -2.47
N TYR A 26 -9.83 -4.59 -1.63
CA TYR A 26 -10.59 -4.41 -0.39
C TYR A 26 -9.91 -3.42 0.57
N VAL A 27 -8.58 -3.51 0.71
CA VAL A 27 -7.81 -2.60 1.56
C VAL A 27 -7.87 -1.15 1.05
N ILE A 28 -7.83 -0.96 -0.27
CA ILE A 28 -7.94 0.37 -0.87
C ILE A 28 -9.34 0.95 -0.63
N GLU A 29 -10.39 0.17 -0.86
CA GLU A 29 -11.79 0.57 -0.61
C GLU A 29 -12.01 0.92 0.86
N GLU A 30 -11.55 0.06 1.78
CA GLU A 30 -11.66 0.29 3.22
C GLU A 30 -10.88 1.55 3.66
N ALA A 31 -9.68 1.78 3.12
CA ALA A 31 -8.87 2.94 3.46
C ALA A 31 -9.55 4.27 3.06
N VAL A 32 -10.11 4.31 1.86
CA VAL A 32 -10.80 5.50 1.33
C VAL A 32 -12.11 5.74 2.10
N ALA A 33 -12.88 4.68 2.36
CA ALA A 33 -14.09 4.76 3.17
C ALA A 33 -13.81 5.22 4.60
N SER A 34 -12.75 4.70 5.23
CA SER A 34 -12.34 5.08 6.59
C SER A 34 -11.89 6.55 6.68
N ALA A 35 -11.40 7.12 5.59
CA ALA A 35 -11.07 8.53 5.49
C ALA A 35 -12.30 9.43 5.25
N GLY A 36 -13.50 8.87 5.04
CA GLY A 36 -14.70 9.62 4.65
C GLY A 36 -14.56 10.25 3.26
N LYS A 37 -13.78 9.63 2.38
CA LYS A 37 -13.47 10.11 1.02
C LYS A 37 -13.94 9.12 -0.03
N THR A 38 -13.78 9.49 -1.28
CA THR A 38 -13.96 8.65 -2.46
C THR A 38 -12.65 8.62 -3.26
N LEU A 39 -12.53 7.68 -4.21
CA LEU A 39 -11.35 7.64 -5.09
C LEU A 39 -11.21 8.91 -5.95
N ALA A 40 -12.29 9.66 -6.16
CA ALA A 40 -12.25 10.93 -6.89
C ALA A 40 -11.59 12.07 -6.10
N ASP A 41 -11.49 11.94 -4.76
CA ASP A 41 -10.81 12.91 -3.89
C ASP A 41 -9.29 12.72 -3.83
N VAL A 42 -8.77 11.66 -4.47
CA VAL A 42 -7.33 11.34 -4.48
C VAL A 42 -6.62 12.22 -5.49
N GLU A 43 -5.61 12.97 -5.04
CA GLU A 43 -4.85 13.88 -5.91
C GLU A 43 -3.50 13.30 -6.38
N ALA A 44 -3.02 12.23 -5.74
CA ALA A 44 -1.78 11.55 -6.08
C ALA A 44 -1.77 10.13 -5.48
N ILE A 45 -0.99 9.22 -6.08
CA ILE A 45 -0.81 7.85 -5.60
C ILE A 45 0.67 7.61 -5.33
N ALA A 46 0.98 7.15 -4.12
CA ALA A 46 2.33 6.73 -3.75
C ALA A 46 2.39 5.23 -3.52
N VAL A 47 3.48 4.58 -3.96
CA VAL A 47 3.65 3.13 -3.82
C VAL A 47 5.10 2.77 -3.51
N THR A 48 5.30 1.83 -2.59
CA THR A 48 6.62 1.25 -2.32
C THR A 48 7.11 0.49 -3.56
N SER A 49 8.24 0.93 -4.11
CA SER A 49 8.80 0.41 -5.36
C SER A 49 10.19 -0.21 -5.21
N LYS A 50 10.80 -0.07 -4.02
CA LYS A 50 12.12 -0.61 -3.69
C LYS A 50 12.07 -1.34 -2.35
N GLN A 51 12.88 -2.40 -2.26
CA GLN A 51 13.03 -3.34 -1.15
C GLN A 51 11.76 -4.11 -0.77
N GLY A 52 11.92 -5.42 -0.61
CA GLY A 52 10.82 -6.32 -0.26
C GLY A 52 10.75 -7.54 -1.18
N LEU A 53 9.74 -8.37 -0.94
CA LEU A 53 9.47 -9.55 -1.75
C LEU A 53 8.92 -9.13 -3.10
N ILE A 54 9.61 -9.53 -4.19
CA ILE A 54 9.31 -9.06 -5.54
C ILE A 54 7.84 -9.28 -5.95
N GLY A 55 7.25 -10.42 -5.58
CA GLY A 55 5.85 -10.71 -5.87
C GLY A 55 4.89 -9.72 -5.20
N CYS A 56 5.13 -9.38 -3.93
CA CYS A 56 4.31 -8.40 -3.20
C CYS A 56 4.49 -6.99 -3.77
N LEU A 57 5.72 -6.60 -4.12
CA LEU A 57 6.01 -5.31 -4.73
C LEU A 57 5.30 -5.16 -6.08
N LEU A 58 5.34 -6.19 -6.93
CA LEU A 58 4.69 -6.15 -8.24
C LEU A 58 3.18 -5.96 -8.14
N VAL A 59 2.52 -6.63 -7.18
CA VAL A 59 1.08 -6.45 -6.94
C VAL A 59 0.76 -5.01 -6.55
N GLY A 60 1.50 -4.45 -5.58
CA GLY A 60 1.33 -3.07 -5.15
C GLY A 60 1.55 -2.07 -6.28
N VAL A 61 2.66 -2.20 -7.02
CA VAL A 61 3.00 -1.32 -8.14
C VAL A 61 1.98 -1.42 -9.27
N ALA A 62 1.48 -2.62 -9.59
CA ALA A 62 0.45 -2.81 -10.60
C ALA A 62 -0.85 -2.12 -10.20
N ALA A 63 -1.34 -2.31 -8.98
CA ALA A 63 -2.54 -1.64 -8.49
C ALA A 63 -2.41 -0.12 -8.50
N ALA A 64 -1.27 0.40 -8.01
CA ALA A 64 -1.00 1.83 -7.98
C ALA A 64 -0.93 2.46 -9.37
N LYS A 65 -0.28 1.80 -10.33
CA LYS A 65 -0.25 2.24 -11.74
C LYS A 65 -1.65 2.26 -12.35
N SER A 66 -2.44 1.20 -12.15
CA SER A 66 -3.80 1.11 -12.68
C SER A 66 -4.70 2.21 -12.13
N LEU A 67 -4.64 2.47 -10.82
CA LEU A 67 -5.41 3.55 -10.19
C LEU A 67 -4.95 4.93 -10.68
N SER A 68 -3.63 5.18 -10.72
CA SER A 68 -3.09 6.48 -11.12
C SER A 68 -3.46 6.79 -12.57
N TYR A 69 -3.36 5.79 -13.44
CA TYR A 69 -3.77 5.90 -14.84
C TYR A 69 -5.28 6.19 -14.96
N SER A 70 -6.11 5.50 -14.18
CA SER A 70 -7.58 5.65 -14.26
C SER A 70 -8.05 6.99 -13.73
N LEU A 71 -7.44 7.48 -12.64
CA LEU A 71 -7.77 8.76 -11.99
C LEU A 71 -7.05 9.95 -12.62
N ARG A 72 -6.06 9.70 -13.50
CA ARG A 72 -5.19 10.70 -14.13
C ARG A 72 -4.43 11.56 -13.11
N VAL A 73 -3.92 10.92 -12.06
CA VAL A 73 -3.16 11.57 -10.99
C VAL A 73 -1.71 11.12 -10.97
N PRO A 74 -0.76 11.91 -10.46
CA PRO A 74 0.65 11.54 -10.39
C PRO A 74 0.87 10.23 -9.62
N LEU A 75 1.82 9.42 -10.11
CA LEU A 75 2.32 8.22 -9.44
C LEU A 75 3.72 8.47 -8.88
N ILE A 76 3.92 8.19 -7.60
CA ILE A 76 5.16 8.42 -6.87
C ILE A 76 5.70 7.08 -6.36
N GLY A 77 6.87 6.68 -6.84
CA GLY A 77 7.58 5.51 -6.34
C GLY A 77 8.38 5.86 -5.08
N LEU A 78 8.14 5.14 -3.99
CA LEU A 78 8.81 5.34 -2.70
C LEU A 78 9.77 4.21 -2.37
N HIS A 79 10.78 4.54 -1.56
CA HIS A 79 11.68 3.57 -0.94
C HIS A 79 11.12 3.12 0.41
N HIS A 80 11.11 1.81 0.68
CA HIS A 80 10.50 1.27 1.90
C HIS A 80 11.08 1.88 3.18
N ILE A 81 12.41 2.00 3.25
CA ILE A 81 13.12 2.52 4.43
C ILE A 81 12.89 4.03 4.62
N GLU A 82 12.77 4.81 3.55
CA GLU A 82 12.45 6.24 3.67
C GLU A 82 11.06 6.40 4.32
N GLY A 83 10.09 5.57 3.94
CA GLY A 83 8.77 5.53 4.57
C GLY A 83 8.83 5.31 6.08
N HIS A 84 9.69 4.40 6.56
CA HIS A 84 9.90 4.18 7.99
C HIS A 84 10.48 5.40 8.72
N ILE A 85 11.40 6.12 8.08
CA ILE A 85 12.00 7.33 8.66
C ILE A 85 10.93 8.43 8.78
N PHE A 86 10.18 8.68 7.71
CA PHE A 86 9.18 9.76 7.69
C PHE A 86 7.93 9.46 8.52
N ALA A 87 7.57 8.19 8.73
CA ALA A 87 6.42 7.82 9.57
C ALA A 87 6.52 8.39 11.00
N LYS A 88 7.72 8.38 11.59
CA LYS A 88 7.96 8.99 12.91
C LYS A 88 7.81 10.51 12.89
N VAL A 89 8.30 11.15 11.83
CA VAL A 89 8.17 12.60 11.65
C VAL A 89 6.69 12.98 11.56
N LEU A 90 5.89 12.23 10.80
CA LEU A 90 4.46 12.51 10.63
C LEU A 90 3.67 12.45 11.94
N ILE A 91 3.97 11.48 12.81
CA ILE A 91 3.31 11.34 14.12
C ILE A 91 3.70 12.47 15.07
N ALA A 92 4.93 12.98 14.97
CA ALA A 92 5.45 14.04 15.83
C ALA A 92 4.95 15.44 15.42
N LEU A 93 4.41 15.61 14.21
CA LEU A 93 3.89 16.89 13.74
C LEU A 93 2.47 17.14 14.27
N PRO A 94 2.13 18.38 14.67
CA PRO A 94 0.76 18.73 15.04
C PRO A 94 -0.16 18.50 13.85
N ARG A 95 -1.27 17.78 14.06
CA ARG A 95 -2.26 17.56 13.00
C ARG A 95 -2.86 18.90 12.61
N SER A 96 -2.69 19.28 11.34
CA SER A 96 -3.41 20.43 10.78
C SER A 96 -4.89 20.11 10.78
N SER A 97 -5.65 20.85 11.59
CA SER A 97 -7.11 20.80 11.60
C SER A 97 -7.61 21.56 10.37
N LYS A 98 -7.81 20.86 9.26
CA LYS A 98 -8.66 21.31 8.16
C LYS A 98 -9.70 20.24 7.88
#